data_AF-A0A080WMR6-F1
#
_entry.id   AF-A0A080WMR6-F1
#
_cell.length_a   1.000
_cell.length_b   1.000
_cell.length_c   1.000
_cell.angle_alpha   90.00
_cell.angle_beta   90.00
_cell.angle_gamma   90.00
#
_symmetry.space_group_name_H-M   'P 1'
#
loop_
_entity.id
_entity.type
_entity.pdbx_description
1 polymer ?
#
loop_
_entity_poly.entity_id
_entity_poly.type
_entity_poly.pdbx_seq_one_letter_code
_entity_poly.pdbx_strand_id
1 'polypeptide(L)'
;MCLVTTLSGVLVLAFWLPLEFHTSLPGVIVFALLFGFVSGGFVSLGPPCVVSLADDRVDEIGVKLGGFCLAIALGALTGLPIEGAIKDREGDKFIGLMCFAGATMFLGGFCTGIARVIKGGSRLMKKV
;
A
#
# COMPACT_ATOMS: atom_id res chain seq x y z
N MET A 1 8.36 -4.68 -3.13
CA MET A 1 7.23 -4.51 -2.20
C MET A 1 7.52 -3.43 -1.16
N CYS A 2 8.45 -3.61 -0.21
CA CYS A 2 8.75 -2.58 0.82
C CYS A 2 9.16 -1.21 0.25
N LEU A 3 10.03 -1.19 -0.76
CA LEU A 3 10.50 0.07 -1.37
C LEU A 3 9.34 0.80 -2.10
N VAL A 4 8.42 0.05 -2.67
CA VAL A 4 7.22 0.55 -3.36
C VAL A 4 6.21 1.10 -2.36
N THR A 5 5.93 0.38 -1.27
CA THR A 5 4.99 0.83 -0.22
C THR A 5 5.51 2.04 0.55
N THR A 6 6.81 2.11 0.81
CA THR A 6 7.43 3.27 1.47
C THR A 6 7.46 4.49 0.53
N LEU A 7 7.79 4.30 -0.76
CA LEU A 7 7.70 5.38 -1.75
C LEU A 7 6.25 5.88 -1.92
N SER A 8 5.27 5.00 -2.01
CA SER A 8 3.86 5.40 -2.11
C SER A 8 3.39 6.17 -0.88
N GLY A 9 3.74 5.72 0.33
CA GLY A 9 3.39 6.42 1.56
C GLY A 9 4.05 7.80 1.68
N VAL A 10 5.31 7.92 1.26
CA VAL A 10 6.02 9.20 1.20
C VAL A 10 5.42 10.11 0.12
N LEU A 11 5.05 9.58 -1.06
CA LEU A 11 4.37 10.34 -2.10
C LEU A 11 3.00 10.87 -1.62
N VAL A 12 2.21 10.04 -0.95
CA VAL A 12 0.92 10.48 -0.38
C VAL A 12 1.14 11.56 0.69
N LEU A 13 2.02 11.36 1.67
CA LEU A 13 2.21 12.37 2.73
C LEU A 13 2.96 13.63 2.28
N ALA A 14 3.91 13.53 1.35
CA ALA A 14 4.75 14.65 0.95
C ALA A 14 4.21 15.43 -0.26
N PHE A 15 3.46 14.81 -1.18
CA PHE A 15 2.90 15.51 -2.34
C PHE A 15 1.42 15.85 -2.20
N TRP A 16 0.63 15.01 -1.53
CA TRP A 16 -0.82 15.23 -1.44
C TRP A 16 -1.21 16.19 -0.30
N LEU A 17 -0.47 16.21 0.82
CA LEU A 17 -0.69 17.14 1.94
C LEU A 17 -0.45 18.63 1.58
N PRO A 18 0.58 19.02 0.81
CA PRO A 18 0.76 20.40 0.34
C PRO A 18 -0.23 20.81 -0.76
N LEU A 19 -0.83 19.85 -1.47
CA LEU A 19 -1.79 20.10 -2.56
C LEU A 19 -3.14 20.63 -2.05
N GLU A 20 -3.48 20.42 -0.78
CA GLU A 20 -4.65 21.06 -0.16
C GLU A 20 -4.43 22.54 0.17
N PHE A 21 -3.19 22.97 0.42
CA PHE A 21 -2.89 24.38 0.72
C PHE A 21 -2.75 25.22 -0.56
N HIS A 22 -2.32 24.61 -1.68
CA HIS A 22 -2.22 25.25 -2.99
C HIS A 22 -2.75 24.33 -4.09
N THR A 23 -4.07 24.34 -4.28
CA THR A 23 -4.74 23.53 -5.32
C THR A 23 -4.26 23.95 -6.70
N SER A 24 -3.42 23.12 -7.31
CA SER A 24 -2.97 23.27 -8.69
C SER A 24 -3.29 22.00 -9.46
N LEU A 25 -4.20 22.11 -10.44
CA LEU A 25 -4.56 21.03 -11.37
C LEU A 25 -3.34 20.26 -11.92
N PRO A 26 -2.24 20.92 -12.36
CA PRO A 26 -1.05 20.18 -12.81
C PRO A 26 -0.38 19.36 -11.70
N GLY A 27 -0.40 19.81 -10.44
CA GLY A 27 0.18 19.07 -9.32
C GLY A 27 -0.57 17.78 -9.00
N VAL A 28 -1.91 17.80 -9.11
CA VAL A 28 -2.75 16.60 -8.93
C VAL A 28 -2.51 15.57 -10.04
N ILE A 29 -2.32 16.02 -11.28
CA ILE A 29 -2.04 15.13 -12.42
C ILE A 29 -0.67 14.46 -12.26
N VAL A 30 0.36 15.21 -11.89
CA VAL A 30 1.70 14.65 -11.65
C VAL A 30 1.67 13.67 -10.49
N PHE A 31 0.94 13.98 -9.41
CA PHE A 31 0.72 13.04 -8.33
C PHE A 31 0.06 11.75 -8.82
N ALA A 32 -1.03 11.84 -9.60
CA ALA A 32 -1.76 10.66 -10.07
C ALA A 32 -0.87 9.75 -10.93
N LEU A 33 0.00 10.33 -11.77
CA LEU A 33 0.97 9.59 -12.57
C LEU A 33 2.01 8.88 -11.70
N LEU A 34 2.63 9.60 -10.76
CA LEU A 34 3.65 9.02 -9.87
C LEU A 34 3.05 7.96 -8.94
N PHE A 35 1.92 8.25 -8.32
CA PHE A 35 1.22 7.31 -7.45
C PHE A 35 0.75 6.08 -8.23
N GLY A 36 0.19 6.25 -9.43
CA GLY A 36 -0.23 5.14 -10.29
C GLY A 36 0.94 4.24 -10.69
N PHE A 37 2.07 4.83 -11.06
CA PHE A 37 3.29 4.08 -11.40
C PHE A 37 3.82 3.28 -10.21
N VAL A 38 3.89 3.88 -9.03
CA VAL A 38 4.42 3.20 -7.84
C VAL A 38 3.40 2.15 -7.34
N SER A 39 2.12 2.48 -7.22
CA SER A 39 1.07 1.54 -6.79
C SER A 39 0.92 0.32 -7.73
N GLY A 40 1.07 0.53 -9.04
CA GLY A 40 1.05 -0.57 -10.02
C GLY A 40 2.15 -1.61 -9.78
N GLY A 41 3.34 -1.17 -9.33
CA GLY A 41 4.43 -2.06 -8.95
C GLY A 41 4.09 -2.93 -7.72
N PHE A 42 3.26 -2.45 -6.81
CA PHE A 42 2.81 -3.25 -5.66
C PHE A 42 1.85 -4.36 -6.09
N VAL A 43 0.87 -4.03 -6.93
CA VAL A 43 -0.13 -5.00 -7.41
C VAL A 43 0.53 -6.10 -8.24
N SER A 44 1.48 -5.75 -9.11
CA SER A 44 2.19 -6.73 -9.95
C SER A 44 3.11 -7.65 -9.13
N LEU A 45 3.75 -7.13 -8.08
CA LEU A 45 4.67 -7.91 -7.24
C LEU A 45 3.97 -8.73 -6.14
N GLY A 46 2.69 -8.48 -5.86
CA GLY A 46 1.94 -9.11 -4.77
C GLY A 46 1.83 -10.63 -4.92
N PRO A 47 1.12 -11.12 -5.95
CA PRO A 47 0.96 -12.56 -6.16
C PRO A 47 2.29 -13.32 -6.29
N PRO A 48 3.30 -12.84 -7.07
CA PRO A 48 4.60 -13.51 -7.15
C PRO A 48 5.34 -13.62 -5.83
N CYS A 49 5.25 -12.62 -4.94
CA CYS A 49 5.89 -12.67 -3.62
C CYS A 49 5.25 -13.72 -2.71
N VAL A 50 3.91 -13.84 -2.74
CA VAL A 50 3.17 -14.85 -1.97
C VAL A 50 3.47 -16.25 -2.50
N VAL A 51 3.53 -16.43 -3.82
CA VAL A 51 3.92 -17.69 -4.45
C VAL A 51 5.36 -18.07 -4.11
N SER A 52 6.29 -17.12 -4.13
CA SER A 52 7.69 -17.35 -3.70
C SER A 52 7.80 -17.74 -2.21
N LEU A 53 6.80 -17.46 -1.37
CA LEU A 53 6.73 -17.93 0.03
C LEU A 53 6.26 -19.39 0.17
N ALA A 54 5.81 -20.00 -0.93
CA ALA A 54 5.38 -21.39 -0.94
C ALA A 54 6.53 -22.40 -1.11
N ASP A 55 7.78 -21.95 -1.31
CA ASP A 55 8.99 -22.80 -1.42
C ASP A 55 8.76 -24.03 -2.33
N ASP A 56 8.19 -23.79 -3.52
CA ASP A 56 7.88 -24.80 -4.54
C ASP A 56 6.82 -25.87 -4.17
N ARG A 57 6.17 -25.79 -3.01
CA ARG A 57 5.04 -26.68 -2.66
C ARG A 57 3.76 -26.22 -3.34
N VAL A 58 3.54 -26.73 -4.55
CA VAL A 58 2.39 -26.40 -5.43
C VAL A 58 1.04 -26.56 -4.71
N ASP A 59 0.92 -27.54 -3.82
CA ASP A 59 -0.29 -27.81 -3.03
C ASP A 59 -0.66 -26.68 -2.07
N GLU A 60 0.33 -25.89 -1.60
CA GLU A 60 0.12 -24.80 -0.65
C GLU A 60 -0.08 -23.43 -1.31
N ILE A 61 0.19 -23.32 -2.62
CA ILE A 61 0.07 -22.06 -3.37
C ILE A 61 -1.37 -21.54 -3.30
N GLY A 62 -2.35 -22.42 -3.49
CA GLY A 62 -3.77 -22.05 -3.46
C GLY A 62 -4.22 -21.52 -2.11
N VAL A 63 -3.80 -22.16 -1.01
CA VAL A 63 -4.15 -21.74 0.36
C VAL A 63 -3.49 -20.40 0.71
N LYS A 64 -2.21 -20.21 0.33
CA LYS A 64 -1.47 -18.96 0.60
C LYS A 64 -1.99 -17.78 -0.24
N LEU A 65 -2.25 -18.00 -1.51
CA LEU A 65 -2.84 -16.99 -2.39
C LEU A 65 -4.30 -16.67 -1.99
N GLY A 66 -5.07 -17.69 -1.61
CA GLY A 66 -6.42 -17.53 -1.07
C GLY A 66 -6.44 -16.71 0.22
N GLY A 67 -5.53 -17.00 1.16
CA GLY A 67 -5.37 -16.23 2.39
C GLY A 67 -5.00 -14.77 2.13
N PHE A 68 -4.13 -14.50 1.15
CA PHE A 68 -3.81 -13.15 0.71
C PHE A 68 -5.02 -12.42 0.14
N CYS A 69 -5.81 -13.08 -0.71
CA CYS A 69 -7.04 -12.52 -1.28
C CYS A 69 -8.09 -12.23 -0.20
N LEU A 70 -8.25 -13.12 0.79
CA LEU A 70 -9.15 -12.89 1.92
C LEU A 70 -8.73 -11.68 2.76
N ALA A 71 -7.43 -11.52 3.04
CA ALA A 71 -6.94 -10.34 3.77
C ALA A 71 -7.23 -9.03 3.01
N ILE A 72 -7.05 -9.02 1.68
CA ILE A 72 -7.39 -7.87 0.83
C ILE A 72 -8.90 -7.60 0.89
N ALA A 73 -9.74 -8.63 0.79
CA ALA A 73 -11.19 -8.49 0.81
C ALA A 73 -11.68 -7.87 2.12
N LEU A 74 -11.14 -8.30 3.27
CA LEU A 74 -11.46 -7.71 4.58
C LEU A 74 -11.02 -6.25 4.67
N GLY A 75 -9.84 -5.92 4.14
CA GLY A 75 -9.35 -4.54 4.06
C GLY A 75 -10.24 -3.65 3.20
N ALA A 76 -10.65 -4.13 2.03
CA ALA A 76 -11.57 -3.40 1.15
C ALA A 76 -12.96 -3.22 1.76
N LEU A 77 -13.48 -4.26 2.44
CA LEU A 77 -14.79 -4.22 3.08
C LEU A 77 -14.85 -3.22 4.25
N THR A 78 -13.77 -3.13 5.04
CA THR A 78 -13.69 -2.23 6.19
C THR A 78 -13.19 -0.83 5.82
N GLY A 79 -12.35 -0.70 4.79
CA GLY A 79 -11.79 0.58 4.33
C GLY A 79 -12.87 1.53 3.83
N LEU A 80 -13.71 1.08 2.90
CA LEU A 80 -14.77 1.88 2.28
C LEU A 80 -15.73 2.56 3.28
N PRO A 81 -16.28 1.88 4.30
CA PRO A 81 -17.14 2.54 5.28
C PRO A 81 -16.37 3.48 6.22
N ILE A 82 -15.10 3.20 6.53
CA ILE A 82 -14.27 4.10 7.36
C ILE A 82 -13.96 5.39 6.58
N GLU A 83 -13.55 5.26 5.32
CA GLU A 83 -13.31 6.39 4.41
C GLU A 83 -14.57 7.22 4.22
N GLY A 84 -15.73 6.56 4.03
CA GLY A 84 -17.03 7.22 3.93
C GLY A 84 -17.40 7.99 5.19
N ALA A 85 -17.22 7.40 6.37
CA ALA A 85 -17.52 8.04 7.65
C ALA A 85 -16.58 9.21 7.97
N ILE A 86 -15.30 9.12 7.57
CA ILE A 86 -14.34 10.22 7.69
C ILE A 86 -14.74 11.37 6.77
N LYS A 87 -15.08 11.07 5.52
CA LYS A 87 -15.53 12.08 4.54
C LYS A 87 -16.81 12.79 4.99
N ASP A 88 -17.77 12.04 5.54
CA ASP A 88 -19.04 12.60 6.03
C ASP A 88 -18.83 13.58 7.20
N ARG A 89 -17.80 13.36 8.03
CA ARG A 89 -17.47 14.22 9.17
C ARG A 89 -16.66 15.47 8.83
N GLU A 90 -15.77 15.40 7.83
CA GLU A 90 -14.86 16.50 7.49
C GLU A 90 -15.42 17.46 6.40
N GLY A 91 -16.53 17.10 5.74
CA GLY A 91 -17.23 17.95 4.80
C GLY A 91 -16.37 18.34 3.59
N ASP A 92 -15.86 19.58 3.58
CA ASP A 92 -15.08 20.19 2.49
C ASP A 92 -13.57 19.96 2.59
N LYS A 93 -13.07 19.48 3.74
CA LYS A 93 -11.64 19.20 3.96
C LYS A 93 -11.36 17.71 3.80
N PHE A 94 -10.32 17.35 3.05
CA PHE A 94 -9.97 15.94 2.85
C PHE A 94 -8.80 15.47 3.72
N ILE A 95 -8.26 16.35 4.57
CA ILE A 95 -7.14 16.10 5.49
C ILE A 95 -7.30 14.76 6.25
N GLY A 96 -8.48 14.51 6.83
CA GLY A 96 -8.73 13.28 7.59
C GLY A 96 -8.62 12.01 6.75
N LEU A 97 -9.14 12.04 5.52
CA LEU A 97 -9.08 10.93 4.58
C LEU A 97 -7.63 10.67 4.14
N MET A 98 -6.88 11.75 3.90
CA MET A 98 -5.47 11.70 3.48
C MET A 98 -4.58 11.11 4.57
N CYS A 99 -4.76 11.52 5.82
CA CYS A 99 -4.06 10.96 6.98
C CYS A 99 -4.37 9.47 7.16
N PHE A 100 -5.64 9.06 6.99
CA PHE A 100 -6.03 7.65 7.06
C PHE A 100 -5.38 6.81 5.94
N ALA A 101 -5.41 7.30 4.70
CA ALA A 101 -4.75 6.64 3.57
C ALA A 101 -3.23 6.54 3.77
N GLY A 102 -2.58 7.61 4.24
CA GLY A 102 -1.16 7.61 4.58
C GLY A 102 -0.82 6.60 5.68
N ALA A 103 -1.55 6.63 6.80
CA ALA A 103 -1.30 5.76 7.95
C ALA A 103 -1.45 4.27 7.61
N THR A 104 -2.48 3.91 6.84
CA THR A 104 -2.71 2.53 6.40
C THR A 104 -1.64 2.06 5.41
N MET A 105 -1.16 2.93 4.51
CA MET A 105 -0.02 2.62 3.63
C MET A 105 1.28 2.43 4.40
N PHE A 106 1.55 3.24 5.43
CA PHE A 106 2.71 3.08 6.29
C PHE A 106 2.65 1.79 7.10
N LEU A 107 1.48 1.46 7.66
CA LEU A 107 1.27 0.21 8.38
C LEU A 107 1.47 -1.02 7.47
N GLY A 108 0.92 -0.99 6.25
CA GLY A 108 1.15 -2.04 5.24
C GLY A 108 2.62 -2.12 4.81
N GLY A 109 3.29 -0.98 4.65
CA GLY A 109 4.73 -0.90 4.39
C GLY A 109 5.57 -1.51 5.51
N PHE A 110 5.21 -1.23 6.76
CA PHE A 110 5.88 -1.77 7.94
C PHE A 110 5.68 -3.28 8.06
N CYS A 111 4.45 -3.78 7.92
CA CYS A 111 4.15 -5.21 7.93
C CYS A 111 4.89 -5.98 6.82
N THR A 112 4.91 -5.44 5.60
CA THR A 112 5.67 -6.04 4.49
C THR A 112 7.18 -5.96 4.70
N GLY A 113 7.66 -4.88 5.35
CA GLY A 113 9.04 -4.72 5.83
C GLY A 113 9.45 -5.81 6.81
N ILE A 114 8.64 -6.02 7.86
CA ILE A 114 8.87 -7.08 8.85
C ILE A 114 8.86 -8.46 8.20
N ALA A 115 7.87 -8.75 7.34
CA ALA A 115 7.80 -10.04 6.64
C ALA A 115 9.06 -10.30 5.80
N ARG A 116 9.66 -9.26 5.20
CA ARG A 116 10.92 -9.38 4.48
C ARG A 116 12.11 -9.62 5.41
N VAL A 117 12.17 -8.96 6.56
CA VAL A 117 13.24 -9.17 7.55
C VAL A 117 13.20 -10.60 8.09
N ILE A 118 12.00 -11.13 8.37
CA ILE A 118 11.81 -12.50 8.85
C ILE A 118 12.20 -13.54 7.79
N LYS A 119 11.84 -13.33 6.52
CA LYS A 119 12.13 -14.29 5.44
C LYS A 119 13.57 -14.21 4.90
N GLY A 120 14.15 -13.01 4.82
CA GLY A 120 15.45 -12.76 4.18
C GLY A 120 16.64 -12.64 5.15
N GLY A 121 16.39 -12.51 6.46
CA GLY A 121 17.42 -12.13 7.44
C GLY A 121 17.94 -10.71 7.24
N SER A 122 18.58 -10.14 8.27
CA SER A 122 19.06 -8.75 8.35
C SER A 122 20.18 -8.34 7.37
N ARG A 123 20.36 -9.07 6.25
CA ARG A 123 21.34 -8.70 5.20
C ARG A 123 20.60 -8.17 3.97
N LEU A 124 20.68 -6.85 3.79
CA LEU A 124 20.20 -6.08 2.64
C LEU A 124 20.73 -6.55 1.26
N MET A 125 21.65 -7.52 1.21
CA MET A 125 22.42 -7.93 0.01
C MET A 125 22.64 -9.46 -0.07
N LYS A 126 21.63 -10.29 0.19
CA LYS A 126 21.63 -11.64 -0.38
C LYS A 126 20.66 -11.70 -1.54
N LYS A 127 21.24 -11.79 -2.74
CA LYS A 127 20.59 -12.11 -4.00
C LYS A 127 19.91 -13.47 -3.80
N VAL A 128 18.58 -13.47 -3.86
CA VAL A 128 17.80 -14.69 -4.12
C VAL A 128 17.86 -14.92 -5.62
#